data_AF-A0A7U9RIH2-F1
#
_entry.id   AF-A0A7U9RIH2-F1
#
_cell.length_a   1.000
_cell.length_b   1.000
_cell.length_c   1.000
_cell.angle_alpha   90.00
_cell.angle_beta   90.00
_cell.angle_gamma   90.00
#
_symmetry.space_group_name_H-M   'P 1'
#
loop_
_entity.id
_entity.type
_entity.pdbx_description
1 polymer ?
#
loop_
_entity_poly.entity_id
_entity_poly.type
_entity_poly.pdbx_seq_one_letter_code
_entity_poly.pdbx_strand_id
1 'polypeptide(L)' 'MAVYKDNATGTWRVIYRFTNWKGERKQTQKRGFATKREAQAWEHEAMLKQGAKLDMTFGSFFEGKRQIFLRIF' A
#
# COMPACT_ATOMS: atom_id res chain seq x y z
N MET A 1 3.86 -5.41 -9.48
CA MET A 1 3.76 -5.87 -8.08
C MET A 1 3.85 -7.40 -8.11
N ALA A 2 4.00 -8.11 -6.98
CA ALA A 2 4.10 -9.58 -6.98
C ALA A 2 3.34 -10.21 -5.82
N VAL A 3 2.53 -11.22 -6.13
CA VAL A 3 1.75 -12.01 -5.17
C VAL A 3 2.46 -13.32 -4.87
N TYR A 4 2.70 -13.60 -3.59
CA TYR A 4 3.34 -14.82 -3.12
C TYR A 4 2.41 -15.58 -2.17
N LYS A 5 2.46 -16.90 -2.24
CA LYS A 5 1.88 -17.77 -1.22
C LYS A 5 2.92 -18.00 -0.13
N ASP A 6 2.52 -17.79 1.11
CA ASP A 6 3.29 -18.20 2.27
C ASP A 6 3.03 -19.68 2.53
N ASN A 7 4.07 -20.50 2.39
CA ASN A 7 3.95 -21.95 2.56
C ASN A 7 3.84 -22.37 4.03
N ALA A 8 4.27 -21.53 4.98
CA ALA A 8 4.22 -21.86 6.40
C ALA A 8 2.83 -21.63 7.00
N THR A 9 2.14 -20.57 6.56
CA THR A 9 0.81 -20.21 7.07
C THR A 9 -0.33 -20.51 6.09
N GLY A 10 0.00 -20.86 4.84
CA GLY A 10 -0.99 -21.02 3.77
C GLY A 10 -1.61 -19.71 3.28
N THR A 11 -1.22 -18.57 3.88
CA THR A 11 -1.77 -17.26 3.56
C THR A 11 -1.08 -16.62 2.36
N TRP A 12 -1.78 -15.73 1.69
CA TRP A 12 -1.25 -14.98 0.56
C TRP A 12 -0.73 -13.62 1.02
N ARG A 13 0.35 -13.17 0.37
CA ARG A 13 0.96 -11.86 0.60
C ARG A 13 1.22 -11.17 -0.73
N VAL A 14 1.09 -9.85 -0.74
CA VAL A 14 1.37 -8.98 -1.88
C VAL A 14 2.54 -8.09 -1.53
N ILE A 15 3.58 -8.13 -2.35
CA ILE A 15 4.74 -7.26 -2.22
C ILE A 15 4.67 -6.25 -3.34
N TYR A 16 4.73 -4.97 -2.98
CA TYR A 16 4.76 -3.88 -3.93
C TYR A 16 5.90 -2.91 -3.63
N ARG A 17 6.40 -2.32 -4.71
CA ARG A 17 7.52 -1.38 -4.68
C ARG A 17 7.00 -0.09 -5.28
N PHE A 18 7.23 1.02 -4.60
CA PHE A 18 6.86 2.34 -5.09
C PHE A 18 7.99 3.32 -4.84
N THR A 19 8.15 4.24 -5.77
CA THR A 19 9.06 5.38 -5.61
C THR A 19 8.26 6.49 -4.94
N ASN A 20 8.78 7.04 -3.85
CA ASN A 20 8.15 8.22 -3.25
C ASN A 20 8.46 9.48 -4.09
N TRP A 21 7.80 10.58 -3.77
CA TRP A 21 8.02 11.88 -4.41
C TRP A 21 9.44 12.44 -4.23
N LYS A 22 10.22 11.91 -3.27
CA LYS A 22 11.64 12.23 -3.07
C LYS A 22 12.59 11.36 -3.92
N GLY A 23 12.06 10.45 -4.74
CA GLY A 23 12.85 9.53 -5.56
C GLY A 23 13.34 8.27 -4.82
N GLU A 24 13.02 8.10 -3.55
CA GLU A 24 13.40 6.91 -2.79
C GLU A 24 12.50 5.73 -3.14
N ARG A 25 13.12 4.60 -3.46
CA ARG A 25 12.43 3.32 -3.65
C ARG A 25 12.06 2.74 -2.28
N LYS A 26 10.77 2.65 -2.00
CA LYS A 26 10.24 1.94 -0.83
C LYS A 26 9.62 0.62 -1.27
N GLN A 27 9.84 -0.40 -0.47
CA GLN A 27 9.16 -1.69 -0.58
C GLN A 27 8.17 -1.79 0.58
N THR A 28 6.95 -2.18 0.28
CA THR A 28 5.92 -2.46 1.27
C THR A 28 5.27 -3.79 0.95
N GLN A 29 4.75 -4.43 1.98
CA GLN A 29 4.11 -5.72 1.86
C GLN A 29 2.79 -5.70 2.62
N LYS A 30 1.77 -6.35 2.07
CA LYS A 30 0.55 -6.68 2.78
C LYS A 30 0.42 -8.21 2.85
N ARG A 31 0.21 -8.73 4.05
CA ARG A 31 0.13 -10.17 4.35
C ARG A 31 -1.21 -10.50 4.97
N GLY A 32 -1.57 -11.78 4.97
CA GLY A 32 -2.77 -12.30 5.64
C GLY A 32 -3.99 -12.44 4.74
N PHE A 33 -3.82 -12.49 3.42
CA PHE A 33 -4.93 -12.81 2.53
C PHE A 33 -5.24 -14.31 2.61
N ALA A 34 -6.51 -14.68 2.69
CA ALA A 34 -6.89 -16.10 2.76
C ALA A 34 -6.78 -16.76 1.39
N THR A 35 -7.08 -16.03 0.32
CA THR A 35 -7.07 -16.56 -1.05
C THR A 35 -6.22 -15.73 -2.01
N LYS A 36 -5.77 -16.38 -3.09
CA LYS A 36 -5.04 -15.70 -4.19
C LYS A 36 -5.88 -14.59 -4.82
N ARG A 37 -7.19 -14.82 -4.95
CA ARG A 37 -8.13 -13.90 -5.59
C ARG A 37 -8.22 -12.58 -4.83
N GLU A 38 -8.32 -12.63 -3.50
CA GLU A 38 -8.32 -11.43 -2.65
C GLU A 38 -7.00 -10.66 -2.76
N ALA A 39 -5.87 -11.38 -2.75
CA ALA A 39 -4.57 -10.78 -2.92
C ALA A 39 -4.42 -10.08 -4.28
N GLN A 40 -4.92 -10.68 -5.37
CA GLN A 40 -4.91 -10.08 -6.70
C GLN A 40 -5.88 -8.89 -6.83
N ALA A 41 -7.08 -8.97 -6.25
CA ALA A 41 -8.01 -7.85 -6.21
C ALA A 41 -7.41 -6.64 -5.49
N TRP A 42 -6.76 -6.90 -4.35
CA TRP A 42 -6.04 -5.87 -3.60
C TRP A 42 -4.86 -5.27 -4.39
N GLU A 43 -4.10 -6.10 -5.12
CA GLU A 43 -3.03 -5.62 -6.00
C GLU A 43 -3.56 -4.63 -7.05
N HIS A 44 -4.68 -4.98 -7.70
CA HIS A 44 -5.32 -4.13 -8.70
C HIS A 44 -5.80 -2.80 -8.10
N GLU A 45 -6.46 -2.85 -6.94
CA GLU A 45 -6.86 -1.65 -6.21
C GLU A 45 -5.67 -0.78 -5.78
N ALA A 46 -4.59 -1.41 -5.30
CA ALA A 46 -3.39 -0.71 -4.87
C ALA A 46 -2.71 0.01 -6.04
N MET A 47 -2.67 -0.62 -7.22
CA MET A 47 -2.16 -0.01 -8.44
C MET A 47 -3.01 1.19 -8.87
N LEU A 48 -4.35 1.06 -8.87
CA LEU A 48 -5.26 2.17 -9.18
C LEU A 48 -5.09 3.34 -8.20
N LYS A 49 -5.05 3.04 -6.89
CA LYS A 49 -4.81 4.04 -5.85
C LYS A 49 -3.44 4.71 -6.01
N GLN A 50 -2.41 3.96 -6.40
CA GLN A 50 -1.08 4.51 -6.59
C GLN A 50 -0.96 5.36 -7.86
N GLY A 51 -1.58 4.95 -8.97
CA GLY A 51 -1.68 5.75 -10.20
C GLY A 51 -2.45 7.05 -9.95
N ALA A 52 -3.65 6.95 -9.39
CA ALA A 52 -4.46 8.11 -9.03
C ALA A 52 -3.74 9.03 -8.01
N LYS A 53 -2.99 8.47 -7.07
CA LYS A 53 -2.22 9.25 -6.09
C LYS A 53 -1.04 9.98 -6.74
N LEU A 54 -0.35 9.37 -7.72
CA LEU A 54 0.72 10.03 -8.46
C LEU A 54 0.19 11.25 -9.22
N ASP A 55 -0.98 11.14 -9.84
CA ASP A 55 -1.65 12.26 -10.53
C ASP A 55 -2.14 13.35 -9.55
N MET A 56 -2.56 12.99 -8.33
CA MET A 56 -2.98 13.95 -7.30
C MET A 56 -1.84 14.58 -6.48
N THR A 57 -0.60 14.09 -6.57
CA THR A 57 0.51 14.52 -5.69
C THR A 57 1.17 15.86 -6.02
N PHE A 58 0.78 16.58 -7.08
CA PHE A 58 1.32 17.93 -7.27
C PHE A 58 0.60 19.01 -6.43
N GLY A 59 -0.65 18.77 -5.99
CA GLY A 59 -1.45 19.79 -5.31
C GLY A 59 -1.79 19.54 -3.84
N SER A 60 -2.05 18.29 -3.42
CA SER A 60 -2.87 18.05 -2.21
C SER A 60 -2.19 17.23 -1.08
N PHE A 61 -0.91 16.87 -1.18
CA PHE A 61 -0.32 15.89 -0.25
C PHE A 61 0.09 16.47 1.12
N PHE A 62 0.08 17.79 1.34
CA PHE A 62 0.58 18.37 2.60
C PHE A 62 -0.47 18.65 3.69
N GLU A 63 -1.77 18.61 3.39
CA GLU A 63 -2.80 19.14 4.30
C GLU A 63 -3.24 18.16 5.43
N GLY A 64 -3.07 16.85 5.29
CA GLY A 64 -3.92 15.89 6.02
C GLY A 64 -3.31 15.05 7.15
N LYS A 65 -2.03 15.18 7.51
CA LYS A 65 -1.41 14.36 8.60
C LYS A 65 -0.88 15.21 9.76
N ARG A 66 -1.66 16.22 10.15
CA ARG A 66 -1.41 17.07 11.33
C ARG A 66 -2.59 17.04 12.30
N GLN A 67 -3.08 15.86 12.67
CA GLN A 67 -4.07 15.73 13.75
C GLN A 67 -3.88 14.40 14.52
N ILE A 68 -2.74 14.25 15.18
CA ILE A 68 -2.56 13.30 16.29
C ILE A 68 -1.85 14.09 17.41
N PHE A 69 -2.28 13.87 18.66
CA PHE A 69 -1.84 14.49 19.92
C PHE A 69 -2.62 15.71 20.40
N LEU A 70 -3.85 15.50 20.92
CA LEU A 70 -4.25 15.93 22.28
C LEU A 70 -5.70 15.48 22.53
N ARG A 71 -5.89 14.32 23.19
CA ARG A 71 -7.04 14.00 24.06
C ARG A 71 -6.94 12.56 24.56
N ILE A 72 -5.92 12.32 25.38
CA ILE A 72 -6.02 11.40 26.51
C ILE A 72 -5.49 12.21 27.70
N PHE A 73 -6.37 13.05 28.20
CA PHE A 73 -6.52 13.39 29.61
C PHE A 73 -7.99 13.13 29.91
#